data_AF-A0A4Z0V443-F1
#
_entry.id   AF-A0A4Z0V443-F1
#
_cell.length_a   1.000
_cell.length_b   1.000
_cell.length_c   1.000
_cell.angle_alpha   90.00
_cell.angle_beta   90.00
_cell.angle_gamma   90.00
#
_symmetry.space_group_name_H-M   'P 1'
#
loop_
_entity.id
_entity.type
_entity.pdbx_description
1 polymer ?
#
loop_
_entity_poly.entity_id
_entity_poly.type
_entity_poly.pdbx_seq_one_letter_code
_entity_poly.pdbx_strand_id
1 'polypeptide(L)' 'MKPEHLAEAISIISNSNSIKVSFNVPVNDNYSHTYAILIHESNASVVNQLVKAGFSLSMNPKGLSVDKF' A
#
# COMPACT_ATOMS: atom_id res chain seq x y z
N MET A 1 -9.05 3.29 4.56
CA MET A 1 -8.93 1.82 4.56
C MET A 1 -9.49 1.18 5.85
N LYS A 2 -10.39 0.20 5.73
CA LYS A 2 -10.84 -0.65 6.86
C LYS A 2 -9.74 -1.64 7.29
N PRO A 3 -9.69 -2.08 8.56
CA PRO A 3 -8.65 -2.99 9.05
C PRO A 3 -8.62 -4.35 8.32
N GLU A 4 -9.77 -4.82 7.84
CA GLU A 4 -9.89 -6.04 7.01
C GLU A 4 -9.10 -5.93 5.68
N HIS A 5 -9.17 -4.77 5.00
CA HIS A 5 -8.45 -4.52 3.76
C HIS A 5 -6.95 -4.32 4.01
N LEU A 6 -6.58 -3.78 5.17
CA LEU A 6 -5.19 -3.64 5.57
C LEU A 6 -4.54 -5.02 5.76
N ALA A 7 -5.21 -5.95 6.45
CA ALA A 7 -4.71 -7.31 6.64
C ALA A 7 -4.56 -8.06 5.30
N GLU A 8 -5.51 -7.89 4.38
CA GLU A 8 -5.45 -8.48 3.05
C GLU A 8 -4.27 -7.95 2.22
N ALA A 9 -4.07 -6.62 2.21
CA ALA A 9 -2.92 -6.01 1.53
C ALA A 9 -1.58 -6.46 2.13
N ILE A 10 -1.48 -6.53 3.47
CA ILE A 10 -0.28 -7.02 4.17
C ILE A 10 0.01 -8.47 3.81
N SER A 11 -1.01 -9.33 3.70
CA SER A 11 -0.85 -10.73 3.33
C SER A 11 -0.25 -10.88 1.92
N ILE A 12 -0.74 -10.08 0.96
CA ILE A 12 -0.24 -10.04 -0.42
C ILE A 12 1.22 -9.54 -0.46
N ILE A 13 1.50 -8.47 0.27
CA ILE A 13 2.82 -7.86 0.40
C ILE A 13 3.78 -8.90 1.03
N SER A 14 3.46 -9.43 2.21
CA SER A 14 4.33 -10.38 2.93
C SER A 14 4.66 -11.67 2.16
N ASN A 15 3.93 -11.99 1.09
CA ASN A 15 4.21 -13.14 0.23
C ASN A 15 5.44 -12.91 -0.70
N SER A 16 5.90 -11.67 -0.84
CA SER A 16 7.02 -11.31 -1.72
C SER A 16 8.25 -10.87 -0.92
N ASN A 17 9.42 -11.47 -1.22
CA ASN A 17 10.66 -11.20 -0.49
C ASN A 17 11.38 -9.89 -0.88
N SER A 18 10.95 -9.23 -1.96
CA SER A 18 11.63 -8.04 -2.49
C SER A 18 10.65 -6.88 -2.67
N ILE A 19 10.30 -6.27 -1.55
CA ILE A 19 9.39 -5.13 -1.47
C ILE A 19 9.77 -4.29 -0.26
N LYS A 20 9.70 -2.98 -0.43
CA LYS A 20 9.94 -2.01 0.64
C LYS A 20 8.67 -1.23 0.85
N VAL A 21 8.07 -1.40 2.02
CA VAL A 21 6.80 -0.77 2.39
C VAL A 21 6.92 -0.01 3.70
N SER A 22 6.19 1.08 3.79
CA SER A 22 6.03 1.89 4.99
C SER A 22 4.56 1.95 5.35
N PHE A 23 4.26 1.95 6.64
CA PHE A 23 2.90 1.98 7.16
C PHE A 23 2.64 3.31 7.88
N ASN A 24 1.39 3.77 7.85
CA ASN A 24 0.94 5.01 8.51
C ASN A 24 1.82 6.23 8.17
N VAL A 25 2.13 6.41 6.89
CA VAL A 25 2.96 7.53 6.43
C VAL A 25 2.10 8.79 6.33
N PRO A 26 2.46 9.91 6.98
CA PRO A 26 1.69 11.14 6.90
C PRO A 26 1.71 11.73 5.48
N VAL A 27 0.53 12.09 5.00
CA VAL A 27 0.33 12.82 3.75
C VAL A 27 0.66 14.29 4.00
N ASN A 28 1.66 14.81 3.30
CA ASN A 28 2.06 16.22 3.41
C ASN A 28 2.31 16.70 4.85
N ASP A 29 2.94 15.83 5.67
CA ASP A 29 3.24 16.07 7.10
C ASP A 29 2.02 16.32 7.98
N ASN A 30 0.82 16.03 7.46
CA ASN A 30 -0.42 16.08 8.20
C ASN A 30 -0.75 14.69 8.76
N TYR A 31 -0.59 14.49 10.06
CA TYR A 31 -0.89 13.23 10.73
C TYR A 31 -2.40 12.89 10.78
N SER A 32 -3.27 13.86 10.47
CA SER A 32 -4.71 13.60 10.32
C SER A 32 -5.04 12.82 9.03
N HIS A 33 -4.12 12.83 8.05
CA HIS A 33 -4.26 12.07 6.82
C HIS A 33 -3.00 11.22 6.62
N THR A 34 -3.11 9.92 6.89
CA THR A 34 -2.01 8.98 6.70
C THR A 34 -2.32 8.01 5.57
N TYR A 35 -1.32 7.72 4.73
CA TYR A 35 -1.34 6.54 3.88
C TYR A 35 -1.19 5.30 4.76
N ALA A 36 -2.20 4.42 4.73
CA ALA A 36 -2.18 3.19 5.51
C ALA A 36 -0.99 2.30 5.10
N ILE A 37 -0.76 2.19 3.78
CA ILE A 37 0.35 1.44 3.19
C ILE A 37 0.95 2.27 2.06
N LEU A 38 2.26 2.46 2.10
CA LEU A 38 3.05 3.13 1.08
C LEU A 38 4.17 2.20 0.61
N ILE A 39 4.14 1.83 -0.67
CA ILE A 39 5.14 0.96 -1.28
C ILE A 39 6.21 1.84 -1.95
N HIS A 40 7.45 1.72 -1.50
CA HIS A 40 8.59 2.42 -2.09
C HIS A 40 9.24 1.59 -3.20
N GLU A 41 9.33 0.28 -2.99
CA GLU A 41 9.87 -0.67 -3.95
C GLU A 41 8.91 -1.85 -4.04
N SER A 42 8.52 -2.20 -5.27
CA SER A 42 7.55 -3.26 -5.53
C SER A 42 7.95 -4.12 -6.71
N ASN A 43 7.47 -5.36 -6.70
CA ASN A 43 7.45 -6.23 -7.85
C ASN A 43 6.13 -6.10 -8.61
N ALA A 44 6.16 -6.19 -9.94
CA ALA A 44 4.98 -6.22 -10.80
C ALA A 44 3.95 -7.28 -10.38
N SER A 45 4.39 -8.43 -9.85
CA SER A 45 3.50 -9.47 -9.34
C SER A 45 2.61 -8.97 -8.18
N VAL A 46 3.22 -8.29 -7.20
CA VAL A 46 2.52 -7.72 -6.03
C VAL A 46 1.54 -6.64 -6.46
N VAL A 47 1.96 -5.75 -7.35
CA VAL A 47 1.10 -4.70 -7.93
C VAL A 47 -0.11 -5.32 -8.62
N ASN A 48 0.11 -6.37 -9.42
CA ASN A 48 -0.98 -7.06 -10.12
C ASN A 48 -1.93 -7.78 -9.15
N GLN A 49 -1.41 -8.39 -8.07
CA GLN A 49 -2.24 -9.01 -7.04
C GLN A 49 -3.09 -7.98 -6.28
N LEU A 50 -2.52 -6.81 -5.95
CA LEU A 50 -3.26 -5.72 -5.30
C LEU A 50 -4.38 -5.20 -6.22
N VAL A 51 -4.11 -4.97 -7.50
CA VAL A 51 -5.14 -4.56 -8.48
C VAL A 51 -6.24 -5.63 -8.60
N LYS A 52 -5.87 -6.90 -8.69
CA LYS A 52 -6.84 -8.02 -8.75
C LYS A 52 -7.69 -8.14 -7.49
N ALA A 53 -7.11 -7.86 -6.33
CA ALA A 53 -7.84 -7.83 -5.06
C ALA A 53 -8.71 -6.57 -4.91
N GLY A 54 -8.73 -5.67 -5.90
CA GLY A 54 -9.57 -4.47 -5.91
C GLY A 54 -9.00 -3.30 -5.12
N PHE A 55 -7.69 -3.30 -4.86
CA PHE A 55 -7.02 -2.14 -4.28
C PHE A 55 -6.78 -1.07 -5.34
N SER A 56 -7.01 0.17 -4.96
CA SER A 56 -6.63 1.35 -5.73
C SER A 56 -5.18 1.72 -5.40
N LEU A 57 -4.39 1.89 -6.45
CA LEU A 57 -2.98 2.25 -6.35
C LEU A 57 -2.82 3.67 -6.88
N SER A 58 -2.25 4.56 -6.07
CA SER A 58 -1.99 5.94 -6.47
C SER A 58 -0.52 6.27 -6.30
N MET A 59 0.11 6.80 -7.34
CA MET A 59 1.52 7.17 -7.28
C MET A 59 1.67 8.58 -6.70
N ASN A 60 2.57 8.72 -5.74
CA ASN A 60 2.90 9.99 -5.11
C ASN A 60 4.44 10.15 -5.02
N PRO A 61 4.95 11.34 -4.68
CA PRO A 61 6.40 11.58 -4.61
C PRO A 61 7.13 10.73 -3.56
N LYS A 62 6.42 10.23 -2.55
CA LYS A 62 6.98 9.37 -1.50
C LYS A 62 6.95 7.88 -1.89
N GLY A 63 6.07 7.46 -2.80
CA GLY A 63 5.91 6.07 -3.25
C GLY A 63 4.52 5.78 -3.84
N LEU A 64 4.17 4.50 -3.92
CA LEU A 64 2.88 4.01 -4.38
C LEU A 64 1.96 3.76 -3.17
N SER A 65 0.93 4.60 -3.00
CA SER A 65 -0.05 4.42 -1.93
C SER A 65 -1.09 3.38 -2.31
N VAL A 66 -1.40 2.48 -1.38
CA VAL A 66 -2.44 1.46 -1.53
C VAL A 66 -3.65 1.87 -0.69
N ASP A 67 -4.80 2.03 -1.31
CA ASP A 67 -6.07 2.27 -0.62
C ASP A 67 -7.19 1.38 -1.20
N LYS A 68 -8.28 1.21 -0.48
CA LYS A 68 -9.44 0.42 -0.90
C LYS A 68 -10.68 1.03 -0.26
N PHE A 69 -11.66 1.36 -1.12
CA PHE A 69 -12.94 1.95 -0.77
C PHE A 69 -13.89 0.91 -0.18
#